data_AF-A0A937FDJ3-F1
#
_entry.id   AF-A0A937FDJ3-F1
#
_cell.length_a   1.000
_cell.length_b   1.000
_cell.length_c   1.000
_cell.angle_alpha   90.00
_cell.angle_beta   90.00
_cell.angle_gamma   90.00
#
_symmetry.space_group_name_H-M   'P 1'
#
loop_
_entity.id
_entity.type
_entity.pdbx_description
1 polymer ?
#
loop_
_entity_poly.entity_id
_entity_poly.type
_entity_poly.pdbx_seq_one_letter_code
_entity_poly.pdbx_strand_id
1 'polypeptide(L)'
;MKAYQVIIIGLMAQAIILGCGEKRNEDKSAHEVKNEAFSEEVKDSEQTLADSVNQEKDEPREMDNFDMLQGKWQSINDASSYLVFHGDRRKEITLGLENELDEKFSISNNCESTSDSNGAEQSTQGNYIRVAESDMCWYIIKLNADTLSMSYVGRGNTLTYKKVKNNP
;
A
#
# COMPACT_ATOMS: atom_id res chain seq x y z
N MET A 1 -43.01 -8.65 -35.61
CA MET A 1 -43.55 -8.72 -34.24
C MET A 1 -43.49 -10.16 -33.77
N LYS A 2 -42.53 -10.51 -32.90
CA LYS A 2 -42.48 -11.80 -32.20
C LYS A 2 -42.12 -11.50 -30.76
N ALA A 3 -43.09 -11.71 -29.87
CA ALA A 3 -43.00 -11.49 -28.44
C ALA A 3 -42.12 -12.58 -27.81
N TYR A 4 -41.09 -12.18 -27.08
CA TYR A 4 -40.38 -13.08 -26.18
C TYR A 4 -40.93 -12.89 -24.77
N GLN A 5 -41.49 -13.99 -24.27
CA GLN A 5 -42.03 -14.16 -22.94
C GLN A 5 -40.92 -13.98 -21.89
N VAL A 6 -41.25 -13.18 -20.89
CA VAL A 6 -40.49 -12.91 -19.67
C VAL A 6 -40.60 -14.15 -18.76
N ILE A 7 -39.47 -14.71 -18.32
CA ILE A 7 -39.44 -15.70 -17.24
C ILE A 7 -38.74 -15.06 -16.04
N ILE A 8 -39.54 -14.59 -15.07
CA ILE A 8 -39.10 -14.19 -13.74
C ILE A 8 -39.14 -15.45 -12.87
N ILE A 9 -37.97 -15.96 -12.47
CA ILE A 9 -37.86 -16.92 -11.38
C ILE A 9 -37.36 -16.13 -10.18
N GLY A 10 -38.29 -15.73 -9.33
CA GLY A 10 -38.00 -15.32 -7.96
C GLY A 10 -37.71 -16.54 -7.11
N LEU A 11 -36.68 -16.46 -6.27
CA LEU A 11 -36.54 -17.35 -5.13
C LEU A 11 -36.12 -16.54 -3.91
N MET A 12 -37.05 -16.52 -2.97
CA MET A 12 -37.01 -15.86 -1.69
C MET A 12 -36.00 -16.56 -0.77
N ALA A 13 -35.15 -15.79 -0.11
CA ALA A 13 -34.46 -16.22 1.10
C ALA A 13 -34.87 -15.29 2.24
N GLN A 14 -35.65 -15.80 3.19
CA GLN A 14 -35.87 -15.21 4.51
C GLN A 14 -35.60 -16.28 5.58
N ALA A 15 -34.79 -15.94 6.57
CA ALA A 15 -34.86 -16.31 8.00
C ALA A 15 -33.51 -15.92 8.64
N ILE A 16 -33.43 -14.80 9.36
CA ILE A 16 -33.58 -14.65 10.83
C ILE A 16 -32.51 -15.42 11.62
N ILE A 17 -31.57 -14.67 12.21
CA ILE A 17 -30.97 -15.04 13.49
C ILE A 17 -31.17 -13.88 14.46
N LEU A 18 -32.08 -14.11 15.41
CA LEU A 18 -32.17 -13.42 16.69
C LEU A 18 -31.03 -13.93 17.58
N GLY A 19 -30.25 -13.01 18.15
CA GLY A 19 -29.26 -13.29 19.17
C GLY A 19 -29.21 -12.15 20.18
N CYS A 20 -29.86 -12.35 21.33
CA CYS A 20 -29.85 -11.47 22.50
C CYS A 20 -28.57 -11.65 23.34
N GLY A 21 -28.22 -10.61 24.10
CA GLY A 21 -27.28 -10.64 25.24
C GLY A 21 -26.02 -9.81 24.96
N GLU A 22 -25.53 -8.91 25.81
CA GLU A 22 -25.73 -8.71 27.24
C GLU A 22 -25.28 -7.29 27.63
N LYS A 23 -25.97 -6.67 28.58
CA LYS A 23 -25.59 -5.38 29.20
C LYS A 23 -24.62 -5.60 30.36
N ARG A 24 -23.81 -4.55 30.63
CA ARG A 24 -23.05 -4.14 31.85
C ARG A 24 -21.55 -4.05 31.54
N ASN A 25 -20.78 -3.04 31.96
CA ASN A 25 -20.82 -2.28 33.22
C ASN A 25 -20.49 -0.79 33.02
N GLU A 26 -21.08 0.03 33.88
CA GLU A 26 -20.49 1.29 34.35
C GLU A 26 -19.16 0.99 35.04
N ASP A 27 -18.13 1.80 34.80
CA ASP A 27 -17.23 2.14 35.89
C ASP A 27 -16.81 3.60 35.80
N LYS A 28 -16.95 4.26 36.95
CA LYS A 28 -16.61 5.65 37.20
C LYS A 28 -15.13 5.68 37.55
N SER A 29 -14.38 6.64 37.01
CA SER A 29 -13.35 7.26 37.83
C SER A 29 -13.02 8.65 37.32
N ALA A 30 -13.25 9.61 38.21
CA ALA A 30 -12.89 10.99 38.08
C ALA A 30 -11.35 11.12 38.10
N HIS A 31 -10.80 11.96 37.23
CA HIS A 31 -9.56 12.64 37.55
C HIS A 31 -9.77 14.15 37.38
N GLU A 32 -9.70 14.78 38.54
CA GLU A 32 -9.67 16.20 38.80
C GLU A 32 -8.50 16.86 38.03
N VAL A 33 -8.81 17.88 37.24
CA VAL A 33 -7.83 18.85 36.72
C VAL A 33 -8.22 20.19 37.29
N LYS A 34 -7.34 20.75 38.11
CA LYS A 34 -7.45 22.08 38.70
C LYS A 34 -6.17 22.86 38.45
N ASN A 35 -6.39 24.15 38.23
CA ASN A 35 -5.50 25.30 38.38
C ASN A 35 -4.88 25.87 37.08
N GLU A 36 -5.67 26.75 36.47
CA GLU A 36 -5.42 28.20 36.28
C GLU A 36 -3.97 28.71 36.09
N ALA A 37 -3.74 29.23 34.88
CA ALA A 37 -3.24 30.57 34.50
C ALA A 37 -2.11 31.24 35.30
N PHE A 38 -1.03 31.66 34.61
CA PHE A 38 -0.55 33.05 34.58
C PHE A 38 0.53 33.30 33.49
N SER A 39 0.65 34.57 33.08
CA SER A 39 1.42 35.21 32.00
C SER A 39 2.96 35.04 32.10
N GLU A 40 3.85 35.49 31.20
CA GLU A 40 3.86 36.58 30.21
C GLU A 40 5.09 36.42 29.28
N GLU A 41 5.18 37.30 28.29
CA GLU A 41 6.10 37.42 27.15
C GLU A 41 7.62 37.26 27.41
N VAL A 42 8.34 36.73 26.41
CA VAL A 42 9.73 37.15 26.12
C VAL A 42 9.89 37.42 24.62
N LYS A 43 10.24 38.68 24.31
CA LYS A 43 10.66 39.21 23.02
C LYS A 43 12.06 38.71 22.63
N ASP A 44 12.19 38.37 21.35
CA ASP A 44 13.21 38.82 20.38
C ASP A 44 14.72 38.65 20.66
N SER A 45 15.45 38.54 19.54
CA SER A 45 16.91 38.63 19.36
C SER A 45 17.74 37.34 19.44
N GLU A 46 17.82 36.69 18.28
CA GLU A 46 19.05 36.42 17.52
C GLU A 46 20.34 36.05 18.31
N GLN A 47 20.75 34.78 18.19
CA GLN A 47 22.17 34.44 18.22
C GLN A 47 22.50 33.31 17.25
N THR A 48 23.54 33.56 16.48
CA THR A 48 24.03 32.87 15.30
C THR A 48 25.01 31.73 15.61
N LEU A 49 25.10 30.81 14.64
CA LEU A 49 26.20 29.88 14.34
C LEU A 49 26.63 28.84 15.38
N ALA A 50 26.37 27.57 15.06
CA ALA A 50 27.42 26.56 14.97
C ALA A 50 26.99 25.44 14.03
N ASP A 51 27.54 25.46 12.82
CA ASP A 51 27.58 24.33 11.89
C ASP A 51 28.06 23.08 12.62
N SER A 52 27.18 22.10 12.74
CA SER A 52 27.56 20.72 12.99
C SER A 52 27.26 19.94 11.73
N VAL A 53 28.15 20.09 10.75
CA VAL A 53 28.31 19.11 9.66
C VAL A 53 28.77 17.81 10.32
N ASN A 54 27.81 16.98 10.71
CA ASN A 54 28.09 15.57 10.89
C ASN A 54 28.30 15.01 9.49
N GLN A 55 29.56 14.78 9.14
CA GLN A 55 29.91 13.87 8.06
C GLN A 55 29.35 12.50 8.43
N GLU A 56 28.16 12.22 7.94
CA GLU A 56 27.62 10.88 7.88
C GLU A 56 28.51 10.11 6.91
N LYS A 57 29.33 9.23 7.50
CA LYS A 57 30.12 8.23 6.80
C LYS A 57 29.17 7.47 5.90
N ASP A 58 29.30 7.65 4.59
CA ASP A 58 28.50 7.00 3.54
C ASP A 58 28.82 5.50 3.52
N GLU A 59 28.26 4.79 4.49
CA GLU A 59 28.06 3.35 4.42
C GLU A 59 26.99 3.11 3.33
N PRO A 60 27.17 2.15 2.41
CA PRO A 60 26.19 1.91 1.35
C PRO A 60 24.82 1.64 1.97
N ARG A 61 23.89 2.59 1.83
CA ARG A 61 22.51 2.39 2.28
C ARG A 61 21.89 1.31 1.42
N GLU A 62 21.49 0.20 2.03
CA GLU A 62 20.65 -0.79 1.35
C GLU A 62 19.38 -0.09 0.85
N MET A 63 19.11 -0.17 -0.46
CA MET A 63 17.89 0.39 -1.04
C MET A 63 16.68 -0.39 -0.54
N ASP A 64 15.64 0.32 -0.09
CA ASP A 64 14.37 -0.30 0.22
C ASP A 64 13.71 -0.83 -1.07
N ASN A 65 12.85 -1.84 -0.95
CA ASN A 65 12.03 -2.37 -2.03
C ASN A 65 11.25 -1.26 -2.74
N PHE A 66 10.75 -0.26 -2.01
CA PHE A 66 10.08 0.89 -2.60
C PHE A 66 10.97 1.64 -3.61
N ASP A 67 12.23 1.91 -3.23
CA ASP A 67 13.20 2.60 -4.08
C ASP A 67 13.61 1.73 -5.26
N MET A 68 13.82 0.43 -5.03
CA MET A 68 14.22 -0.53 -6.06
C MET A 68 13.15 -0.73 -7.13
N LEU A 69 11.87 -0.65 -6.76
CA LEU A 69 10.74 -0.78 -7.70
C LEU A 69 10.63 0.38 -8.68
N GLN A 70 11.09 1.58 -8.33
CA GLN A 70 10.91 2.77 -9.16
C GLN A 70 11.44 2.59 -10.59
N GLY A 71 10.69 3.03 -11.58
CA GLY A 71 11.05 2.96 -13.00
C GLY A 71 10.12 2.07 -13.83
N LYS A 72 10.53 1.80 -15.07
CA LYS A 72 9.78 1.03 -16.06
C LYS A 72 10.33 -0.39 -16.17
N TRP A 73 9.42 -1.35 -16.23
CA TRP A 73 9.69 -2.78 -16.28
C TRP A 73 8.96 -3.38 -17.48
N GLN A 74 9.62 -4.20 -18.27
CA GLN A 74 9.02 -4.89 -19.42
C GLN A 74 8.87 -6.38 -19.11
N SER A 75 7.71 -6.96 -19.39
CA SER A 75 7.50 -8.39 -19.19
C SER A 75 8.49 -9.20 -20.02
N ILE A 76 9.01 -10.29 -19.46
CA ILE A 76 9.89 -11.20 -20.22
C ILE A 76 9.10 -12.13 -21.15
N ASN A 77 7.80 -12.27 -20.91
CA ASN A 77 6.91 -13.15 -21.66
C ASN A 77 6.08 -12.39 -22.71
N ASP A 78 6.00 -11.06 -22.61
CA ASP A 78 5.26 -10.22 -23.54
C ASP A 78 5.95 -8.85 -23.71
N ALA A 79 6.51 -8.61 -24.90
CA ALA A 79 7.21 -7.38 -25.21
C ALA A 79 6.31 -6.13 -25.26
N SER A 80 4.99 -6.32 -25.35
CA SER A 80 4.00 -5.23 -25.35
C SER A 80 3.53 -4.84 -23.95
N SER A 81 3.80 -5.67 -22.93
CA SER A 81 3.38 -5.46 -21.55
C SER A 81 4.48 -4.80 -20.71
N TYR A 82 4.12 -3.68 -20.08
CA TYR A 82 4.99 -2.91 -19.21
C TYR A 82 4.31 -2.59 -17.88
N LEU A 83 5.13 -2.49 -16.85
CA LEU A 83 4.75 -2.04 -15.53
C LEU A 83 5.63 -0.84 -15.15
N VAL A 84 5.03 0.24 -14.70
CA VAL A 84 5.73 1.46 -14.32
C VAL A 84 5.42 1.79 -12.87
N PHE A 85 6.46 1.99 -12.08
CA PHE A 85 6.36 2.54 -10.73
C PHE A 85 6.98 3.93 -10.71
N HIS A 86 6.22 4.92 -10.23
CA HIS A 86 6.71 6.29 -10.07
C HIS A 86 6.08 6.92 -8.82
N GLY A 87 6.90 7.18 -7.81
CA GLY A 87 6.39 7.54 -6.49
C GLY A 87 5.53 6.41 -5.93
N ASP A 88 4.34 6.75 -5.45
CA ASP A 88 3.33 5.82 -4.95
C ASP A 88 2.37 5.31 -6.04
N ARG A 89 2.68 5.54 -7.32
CA ARG A 89 1.82 5.18 -8.46
C ARG A 89 2.35 3.97 -9.21
N ARG A 90 1.45 3.03 -9.52
CA ARG A 90 1.67 1.87 -10.37
C ARG A 90 0.83 2.04 -11.63
N LYS A 91 1.47 1.90 -12.79
CA LYS A 91 0.80 1.86 -14.10
C LYS A 91 1.07 0.56 -14.84
N GLU A 92 0.02 -0.04 -15.37
CA GLU A 92 0.13 -1.13 -16.33
C GLU A 92 -0.15 -0.61 -17.74
N ILE A 93 0.81 -0.83 -18.65
CA ILE A 93 0.76 -0.35 -20.03
C ILE A 93 0.84 -1.56 -20.95
N THR A 94 -0.14 -1.71 -21.82
CA THR A 94 -0.10 -2.68 -22.92
C THR A 94 -0.09 -1.92 -24.23
N LEU A 95 0.97 -2.05 -25.03
CA LEU A 95 1.09 -1.32 -26.29
C LEU A 95 -0.08 -1.65 -27.23
N GLY A 96 -0.69 -0.61 -27.81
CA GLY A 96 -1.85 -0.74 -28.69
C GLY A 96 -3.20 -0.76 -27.96
N LEU A 97 -3.21 -0.69 -26.63
CA LEU A 97 -4.40 -0.44 -25.82
C LEU A 97 -4.33 0.97 -25.21
N GLU A 98 -5.43 1.70 -25.23
CA GLU A 98 -5.52 3.05 -24.62
C GLU A 98 -5.84 3.00 -23.12
N ASN A 99 -6.08 1.81 -22.57
CA ASN A 99 -6.41 1.63 -21.18
C ASN A 99 -5.13 1.53 -20.34
N GLU A 100 -4.71 2.64 -19.74
CA GLU A 100 -3.70 2.66 -18.71
C GLU A 100 -4.40 2.62 -17.34
N LEU A 101 -4.23 1.53 -16.59
CA LEU A 101 -4.64 1.49 -15.18
C LEU A 101 -3.55 2.18 -14.36
N ASP A 102 -3.88 3.31 -13.74
CA ASP A 102 -2.99 4.09 -12.87
C ASP A 102 -3.55 4.12 -11.46
N GLU A 103 -2.87 3.46 -10.52
CA GLU A 103 -3.39 3.18 -9.19
C GLU A 103 -2.34 3.47 -8.11
N LYS A 104 -2.78 3.85 -6.91
CA LYS A 104 -1.86 3.92 -5.76
C LYS A 104 -1.40 2.54 -5.33
N PHE A 105 -0.11 2.41 -5.05
CA PHE A 105 0.44 1.23 -4.40
C PHE A 105 1.18 1.57 -3.11
N SER A 106 1.29 0.57 -2.24
CA SER A 106 2.15 0.62 -1.06
C SER A 106 2.93 -0.68 -0.90
N ILE A 107 4.07 -0.58 -0.20
CA ILE A 107 4.84 -1.73 0.24
C ILE A 107 4.42 -2.09 1.66
N SER A 108 4.20 -3.38 1.89
CA SER A 108 3.68 -3.89 3.16
C SER A 108 4.19 -5.29 3.47
N ASN A 109 3.96 -5.72 4.72
CA ASN A 109 4.36 -7.03 5.20
C ASN A 109 3.30 -8.11 4.99
N ASN A 110 2.09 -7.75 4.56
CA ASN A 110 0.97 -8.66 4.34
C ASN A 110 0.05 -8.14 3.23
N CYS A 111 -0.99 -8.91 2.88
CA CYS A 111 -2.03 -8.48 1.94
C CYS A 111 -3.30 -7.96 2.63
N GLU A 112 -3.38 -8.03 3.96
CA GLU A 112 -4.61 -7.77 4.72
C GLU A 112 -4.89 -6.27 4.77
N SER A 113 -6.12 -5.85 4.42
CA SER A 113 -6.58 -4.47 4.66
C SER A 113 -6.38 -4.13 6.12
N THR A 114 -5.97 -2.89 6.42
CA THR A 114 -5.45 -2.41 7.70
C THR A 114 -6.48 -2.40 8.85
N SER A 115 -7.35 -3.41 8.95
CA SER A 115 -8.39 -3.54 9.96
C SER A 115 -8.03 -4.54 11.07
N ASP A 116 -7.08 -5.45 10.87
CA ASP A 116 -6.85 -6.58 11.80
C ASP A 116 -5.38 -6.80 12.24
N SER A 117 -4.51 -5.79 12.19
CA SER A 117 -3.10 -5.97 12.59
C SER A 117 -2.87 -5.72 14.09
N ASN A 118 -3.35 -6.62 14.95
CA ASN A 118 -2.88 -6.68 16.34
C ASN A 118 -1.49 -7.33 16.40
N GLY A 119 -0.45 -6.51 16.55
CA GLY A 119 0.77 -6.88 17.29
C GLY A 119 1.72 -7.91 16.66
N ALA A 120 2.05 -7.80 15.38
CA ALA A 120 3.21 -8.49 14.82
C ALA A 120 4.37 -7.51 14.65
N GLU A 121 5.51 -7.83 15.27
CA GLU A 121 6.76 -7.08 15.19
C GLU A 121 7.13 -6.71 13.75
N GLN A 122 7.69 -5.52 13.58
CA GLN A 122 8.18 -4.98 12.31
C GLN A 122 9.29 -5.88 11.76
N SER A 123 8.95 -6.85 10.91
CA SER A 123 9.95 -7.45 10.04
C SER A 123 10.43 -6.37 9.08
N THR A 124 11.73 -6.09 9.12
CA THR A 124 12.40 -5.41 8.02
C THR A 124 12.08 -6.14 6.72
N GLN A 125 11.63 -5.37 5.74
CA GLN A 125 11.41 -5.72 4.32
C GLN A 125 9.98 -6.19 3.97
N GLY A 126 9.15 -5.19 3.60
CA GLY A 126 7.84 -5.42 3.02
C GLY A 126 7.95 -6.12 1.66
N ASN A 127 7.46 -7.36 1.61
CA ASN A 127 7.53 -8.22 0.44
C ASN A 127 6.22 -8.21 -0.36
N TYR A 128 5.29 -7.32 -0.04
CA TYR A 128 4.00 -7.21 -0.73
C TYR A 128 3.80 -5.84 -1.35
N ILE A 129 3.40 -5.82 -2.61
CA ILE A 129 2.88 -4.63 -3.32
C ILE A 129 1.37 -4.70 -3.22
N ARG A 130 0.76 -3.73 -2.55
CA ARG A 130 -0.69 -3.63 -2.41
C ARG A 130 -1.21 -2.49 -3.25
N VAL A 131 -2.33 -2.71 -3.92
CA VAL A 131 -3.03 -1.73 -4.72
C VAL A 131 -4.47 -1.69 -4.23
N ALA A 132 -4.78 -0.71 -3.38
CA ALA A 132 -6.06 -0.67 -2.66
C ALA A 132 -7.26 -0.43 -3.60
N GLU A 133 -7.06 0.31 -4.69
CA GLU A 133 -8.11 0.67 -5.64
C GLU A 133 -8.70 -0.55 -6.37
N SER A 134 -7.87 -1.55 -6.68
CA SER A 134 -8.26 -2.81 -7.35
C SER A 134 -8.27 -4.04 -6.44
N ASP A 135 -8.03 -3.85 -5.14
CA ASP A 135 -7.84 -4.94 -4.17
C ASP A 135 -6.80 -5.98 -4.65
N MET A 136 -5.77 -5.52 -5.37
CA MET A 136 -4.68 -6.37 -5.82
C MET A 136 -3.57 -6.44 -4.79
N CYS A 137 -3.06 -7.64 -4.57
CA CYS A 137 -1.87 -7.86 -3.76
C CYS A 137 -0.89 -8.80 -4.46
N TRP A 138 0.37 -8.39 -4.53
CA TRP A 138 1.44 -9.13 -5.17
C TRP A 138 2.54 -9.42 -4.16
N TYR A 139 2.95 -10.68 -4.07
CA TYR A 139 4.16 -11.05 -3.34
C TYR A 139 5.38 -10.86 -4.24
N ILE A 140 6.38 -10.11 -3.77
CA ILE A 140 7.67 -9.91 -4.42
C ILE A 140 8.51 -11.17 -4.18
N ILE A 141 8.73 -11.95 -5.24
CA ILE A 141 9.58 -13.14 -5.21
C ILE A 141 11.05 -12.72 -5.38
N LYS A 142 11.31 -11.75 -6.26
CA LYS A 142 12.65 -11.26 -6.56
C LYS A 142 12.59 -9.80 -6.98
N LEU A 143 13.44 -8.98 -6.39
CA LEU A 143 13.63 -7.60 -6.79
C LEU A 143 15.12 -7.26 -6.73
N ASN A 144 15.67 -6.85 -7.87
CA ASN A 144 17.03 -6.33 -7.98
C ASN A 144 17.11 -5.28 -9.10
N ALA A 145 18.31 -4.76 -9.38
CA ALA A 145 18.51 -3.69 -10.35
C ALA A 145 17.94 -3.98 -11.76
N ASP A 146 17.89 -5.25 -12.17
CA ASP A 146 17.50 -5.65 -13.53
C ASP A 146 16.23 -6.51 -13.57
N THR A 147 15.81 -7.12 -12.46
CA THR A 147 14.71 -8.11 -12.41
C THR A 147 13.69 -7.79 -11.34
N LEU A 148 12.41 -7.83 -11.74
CA LEU A 148 11.25 -7.88 -10.85
C LEU A 148 10.48 -9.17 -11.14
N SER A 149 10.28 -10.02 -10.13
CA SER A 149 9.42 -11.19 -10.20
C SER A 149 8.43 -11.15 -9.05
N MET A 150 7.15 -11.31 -9.38
CA MET A 150 6.07 -11.22 -8.41
C MET A 150 4.99 -12.27 -8.68
N SER A 151 4.34 -12.74 -7.63
CA SER A 151 3.20 -13.64 -7.73
C SER A 151 1.95 -12.97 -7.21
N TYR A 152 0.85 -13.08 -7.97
CA TYR A 152 -0.44 -12.64 -7.50
C TYR A 152 -0.90 -13.51 -6.34
N VAL A 153 -1.30 -12.90 -5.23
CA VAL A 153 -1.78 -13.63 -4.06
C VAL A 153 -3.15 -14.23 -4.36
N GLY A 154 -3.32 -15.51 -4.04
CA GLY A 154 -4.56 -16.28 -4.27
C GLY A 154 -4.64 -17.04 -5.59
N ARG A 155 -3.81 -16.72 -6.60
CA ARG A 155 -3.76 -17.48 -7.88
C ARG A 155 -2.40 -18.13 -8.17
N GLY A 156 -1.31 -17.60 -7.61
CA GLY A 156 0.02 -18.19 -7.75
C GLY A 156 0.68 -18.00 -9.12
N ASN A 157 0.07 -17.25 -10.05
CA ASN A 157 0.71 -16.91 -11.32
C ASN A 157 1.89 -15.97 -11.06
N THR A 158 3.06 -16.35 -11.54
CA THR A 158 4.27 -15.54 -11.44
C THR A 158 4.45 -14.71 -12.71
N LEU A 159 4.57 -13.40 -12.53
CA LEU A 159 4.94 -12.45 -13.57
C LEU A 159 6.39 -12.03 -13.35
N THR A 160 7.18 -12.01 -14.42
CA THR A 160 8.59 -11.59 -14.35
C THR A 160 8.86 -10.52 -15.40
N TYR A 161 9.59 -9.51 -14.98
CA TYR A 161 9.89 -8.32 -15.75
C TYR A 161 11.38 -8.01 -15.67
N LYS A 162 11.90 -7.42 -16.75
CA LYS A 162 13.23 -6.81 -16.80
C LYS A 162 13.13 -5.30 -16.69
N LYS A 163 14.07 -4.66 -15.99
CA LYS A 163 14.16 -3.20 -15.92
C LYS A 163 14.43 -2.65 -17.32
N VAL A 164 13.67 -1.64 -17.74
CA VAL A 164 13.97 -0.89 -18.97
C VAL A 164 15.05 0.13 -18.62
N LYS A 165 16.22 -0.04 -19.22
CA LYS A 165 17.30 0.94 -19.13
C LYS A 165 16.95 2.07 -20.10
N ASN A 166 16.61 3.24 -19.58
CA ASN A 166 16.57 4.43 -20.41
C ASN A 166 18.02 4.71 -20.81
N ASN A 167 18.36 4.46 -22.07
CA ASN A 167 19.59 5.02 -22.63
C ASN A 167 19.32 6.52 -22.81
N PRO A 168 20.11 7.41 -22.18
CA PRO A 168 19.98 8.85 -22.40
C PRO A 168 20.20 9.23 -23.87
#